data_AF-A0AAU1EKM9-F1
#
_entry.id   AF-A0AAU1EKM9-F1
#
_cell.length_a   1.000
_cell.length_b   1.000
_cell.length_c   1.000
_cell.angle_alpha   90.00
_cell.angle_beta   90.00
_cell.angle_gamma   90.00
#
_symmetry.space_group_name_H-M   'P 1'
#
loop_
_entity.id
_entity.type
_entity.pdbx_description
1 polymer ?
#
loop_
_entity_poly.entity_id
_entity_poly.type
_entity_poly.pdbx_seq_one_letter_code
_entity_poly.pdbx_strand_id
1 'polypeptide(L)'
;MLGGAGILLGVAAVPAQAAEVSYKTECIPPAISGLPAVQGTTKVEITAPAEAKVGDEVTITWKFAQAASKNPDVLDLDKDTVKPSGTLKAGGAQTASIAMEGPRQNPAIPKNSDMKLSDMTGKLKLTAAGDVTLTPDAYNINVNKPISTDTKCTPKEAVGSSATIKVTAAGGGSGGSTPTPTPTPTPSGEPTDSATPSPTGSGTGGATGGDDSGGSTGGGGQTDFTGKQVSVAYACKTPIGDKNATSPVQINATKSGGSYALTVKFGTSVMDSPADIPADSVKPSMEVVLGGADKGTVHVEGPTNSGPIKSGDPIEVPDLKGTYKPGATGKSTLSPGVLTVMALGTTTTCTPATSEVSLTLDTSEQAGGASGGGSSSSGSGSTGSASGGLAETGSDSHGALKALGLVAGTVILLGGAVFTFMPRGRTR
;
A
#
# COMPACT_ATOMS: atom_id res chain seq x y z
N MET A 1 59.80 10.72 21.38
CA MET A 1 59.06 9.89 20.41
C MET A 1 58.25 8.85 21.18
N LEU A 2 57.04 9.18 21.64
CA LEU A 2 56.05 8.21 22.12
C LEU A 2 54.74 8.56 21.38
N GLY A 3 54.37 7.73 20.41
CA GLY A 3 53.16 7.90 19.60
C GLY A 3 51.96 7.31 20.33
N GLY A 4 50.92 8.13 20.54
CA GLY A 4 49.62 7.70 21.03
C GLY A 4 48.77 7.14 19.90
N ALA A 5 48.41 5.86 20.00
CA ALA A 5 47.38 5.25 19.18
C ALA A 5 46.02 5.43 19.88
N GLY A 6 45.22 6.38 19.40
CA GLY A 6 43.82 6.52 19.79
C GLY A 6 43.00 5.41 19.11
N ILE A 7 42.61 4.41 19.89
CA ILE A 7 41.68 3.36 19.45
C ILE A 7 40.27 3.98 19.44
N LEU A 8 39.69 4.11 18.25
CA LEU A 8 38.28 4.38 18.03
C LEU A 8 37.47 3.18 18.56
N LEU A 9 36.85 3.33 19.73
CA LEU A 9 35.83 2.42 20.23
C LEU A 9 34.57 2.57 19.37
N GLY A 10 34.39 1.66 18.42
CA GLY A 10 33.12 1.48 17.73
C GLY A 10 32.03 1.11 18.74
N VAL A 11 30.92 1.84 18.69
CA VAL A 11 29.71 1.51 19.44
C VAL A 11 29.18 0.18 18.90
N ALA A 12 29.53 -0.93 19.55
CA ALA A 12 28.84 -2.19 19.34
C ALA A 12 27.42 -2.02 19.86
N ALA A 13 26.43 -1.98 18.96
CA ALA A 13 25.03 -2.02 19.32
C ALA A 13 24.77 -3.33 20.09
N VAL A 14 24.64 -3.23 21.40
CA VAL A 14 24.24 -4.37 22.24
C VAL A 14 22.79 -4.70 21.84
N PRO A 15 22.50 -5.92 21.37
CA PRO A 15 21.13 -6.29 21.05
C PRO A 15 20.29 -6.18 22.33
N ALA A 16 19.10 -5.57 22.22
CA ALA A 16 18.13 -5.64 23.31
C ALA A 16 17.80 -7.12 23.50
N GLN A 17 17.94 -7.60 24.75
CA GLN A 17 17.63 -8.98 25.12
C GLN A 17 16.21 -9.30 24.64
N ALA A 18 16.10 -10.25 23.72
CA ALA A 18 14.84 -10.75 23.22
C ALA A 18 14.13 -11.48 24.36
N ALA A 19 12.97 -10.98 24.78
CA ALA A 19 12.18 -11.67 25.79
C ALA A 19 11.39 -12.79 25.10
N GLU A 20 11.54 -14.02 25.57
CA GLU A 20 10.63 -15.10 25.17
C GLU A 20 9.22 -14.72 25.62
N VAL A 21 8.29 -14.69 24.67
CA VAL A 21 6.86 -14.51 24.94
C VAL A 21 6.12 -15.78 24.63
N SER A 22 5.24 -16.17 25.55
CA SER A 22 4.40 -17.35 25.47
C SER A 22 2.94 -16.93 25.46
N TYR A 23 2.16 -17.41 24.50
CA TYR A 23 0.75 -17.07 24.37
C TYR A 23 -0.10 -18.22 23.81
N LYS A 24 -1.39 -18.23 24.16
CA LYS A 24 -2.39 -19.14 23.61
C LYS A 24 -2.66 -18.81 22.15
N THR A 25 -2.67 -19.85 21.31
CA THR A 25 -2.84 -19.74 19.87
C THR A 25 -3.80 -20.82 19.39
N GLU A 26 -4.69 -20.45 18.50
CA GLU A 26 -5.51 -21.40 17.74
C GLU A 26 -4.99 -21.50 16.31
N CYS A 27 -4.68 -22.72 15.89
CA CYS A 27 -4.27 -23.07 14.55
C CYS A 27 -5.41 -23.79 13.83
N ILE A 28 -5.86 -23.25 12.71
CA ILE A 28 -6.91 -23.83 11.86
C ILE A 28 -6.22 -24.60 10.73
N PRO A 29 -6.31 -25.95 10.72
CA PRO A 29 -5.78 -26.77 9.64
C PRO A 29 -6.45 -26.45 8.29
N PRO A 30 -5.83 -26.82 7.16
CA PRO A 30 -6.44 -26.65 5.85
C PRO A 30 -7.75 -27.46 5.77
N ALA A 31 -8.79 -26.90 5.17
CA ALA A 31 -10.12 -27.54 5.11
C ALA A 31 -10.08 -28.95 4.46
N ILE A 32 -9.17 -29.17 3.51
CA ILE A 32 -8.96 -30.47 2.85
C ILE A 32 -8.56 -31.60 3.82
N SER A 33 -7.99 -31.26 4.97
CA SER A 33 -7.60 -32.25 5.99
C SER A 33 -8.78 -32.79 6.80
N GLY A 34 -9.93 -32.07 6.81
CA GLY A 34 -11.07 -32.41 7.68
C GLY A 34 -10.75 -32.35 9.18
N LEU A 35 -9.61 -31.79 9.58
CA LEU A 35 -9.19 -31.70 10.97
C LEU A 35 -9.82 -30.48 11.66
N PRO A 36 -10.19 -30.62 12.95
CA PRO A 36 -10.71 -29.49 13.73
C PRO A 36 -9.62 -28.47 14.04
N ALA A 37 -10.02 -27.28 14.46
CA ALA A 37 -9.08 -26.28 14.99
C ALA A 37 -8.32 -26.84 16.21
N VAL A 38 -7.03 -26.52 16.28
CA VAL A 38 -6.12 -26.96 17.34
C VAL A 38 -5.74 -25.77 18.20
N GLN A 39 -5.88 -25.90 19.52
CA GLN A 39 -5.42 -24.89 20.46
C GLN A 39 -4.15 -25.37 21.15
N GLY A 40 -3.16 -24.48 21.21
CA GLY A 40 -1.87 -24.76 21.83
C GLY A 40 -1.19 -23.49 22.32
N THR A 41 0.05 -23.64 22.76
CA THR A 41 0.87 -22.52 23.22
C THR A 41 1.98 -22.26 22.21
N THR A 42 2.05 -21.02 21.72
CA THR A 42 3.16 -20.52 20.92
C THR A 42 4.17 -19.85 21.84
N LYS A 43 5.45 -20.18 21.70
CA LYS A 43 6.57 -19.53 22.38
C LYS A 43 7.57 -19.02 21.36
N VAL A 44 7.87 -17.73 21.42
CA VAL A 44 8.70 -17.05 20.41
C VAL A 44 9.64 -16.04 21.05
N GLU A 45 10.76 -15.80 20.39
CA GLU A 45 11.78 -14.83 20.75
C GLU A 45 11.89 -13.81 19.60
N ILE A 46 11.66 -12.53 19.89
CA ILE A 46 11.77 -11.44 18.89
C ILE A 46 13.06 -10.66 19.14
N THR A 47 13.95 -10.64 18.15
CA THR A 47 15.21 -9.90 18.20
C THR A 47 15.15 -8.67 17.30
N ALA A 48 15.52 -7.51 17.85
CA ALA A 48 15.64 -6.25 17.13
C ALA A 48 16.77 -5.40 17.75
N PRO A 49 17.27 -4.36 17.05
CA PRO A 49 18.21 -3.40 17.64
C PRO A 49 17.62 -2.72 18.89
N ALA A 50 18.41 -2.55 19.94
CA ALA A 50 17.97 -1.83 21.15
C ALA A 50 17.69 -0.34 20.89
N GLU A 51 18.50 0.25 20.02
CA GLU A 51 18.47 1.67 19.68
C GLU A 51 18.61 1.84 18.17
N ALA A 52 17.93 2.84 17.63
CA ALA A 52 17.99 3.22 16.22
C ALA A 52 17.58 4.70 16.05
N LYS A 53 17.64 5.21 14.83
CA LYS A 53 17.28 6.60 14.50
C LYS A 53 16.07 6.67 13.59
N VAL A 54 15.35 7.79 13.65
CA VAL A 54 14.35 8.12 12.62
C VAL A 54 15.04 8.12 11.26
N GLY A 55 14.49 7.37 10.33
CA GLY A 55 15.02 7.15 8.98
C GLY A 55 15.64 5.76 8.78
N ASP A 56 16.06 5.07 9.84
CA ASP A 56 16.69 3.76 9.74
C ASP A 56 15.69 2.67 9.30
N GLU A 57 16.17 1.72 8.51
CA GLU A 57 15.47 0.47 8.23
C GLU A 57 16.12 -0.64 9.06
N VAL A 58 15.40 -1.15 10.06
CA VAL A 58 15.88 -2.21 10.95
C VAL A 58 15.34 -3.57 10.50
N THR A 59 16.19 -4.59 10.63
CA THR A 59 15.78 -5.99 10.43
C THR A 59 15.40 -6.60 11.79
N ILE A 60 14.27 -7.28 11.81
CA ILE A 60 13.70 -7.92 12.99
C ILE A 60 13.65 -9.42 12.72
N THR A 61 14.04 -10.22 13.72
CA THR A 61 13.99 -11.68 13.65
C THR A 61 12.95 -12.22 14.62
N TRP A 62 12.16 -13.18 14.17
CA TRP A 62 11.22 -13.95 14.96
C TRP A 62 11.65 -15.41 14.97
N LYS A 63 12.01 -15.91 16.16
CA LYS A 63 12.42 -17.28 16.36
C LYS A 63 11.36 -18.06 17.12
N PHE A 64 11.04 -19.25 16.64
CA PHE A 64 10.10 -20.15 17.32
C PHE A 64 10.84 -21.02 18.33
N ALA A 65 10.55 -20.85 19.62
CA ALA A 65 10.92 -21.81 20.65
C ALA A 65 9.93 -22.99 20.68
N GLN A 66 8.65 -22.71 20.44
CA GLN A 66 7.58 -23.70 20.37
C GLN A 66 6.44 -23.22 19.46
N ALA A 67 6.01 -24.05 18.51
CA ALA A 67 4.78 -23.83 17.75
C ALA A 67 3.57 -24.38 18.52
N ALA A 68 2.40 -23.75 18.36
CA ALA A 68 1.17 -24.23 19.00
C ALA A 68 0.62 -25.52 18.39
N SER A 69 0.88 -25.77 17.10
CA SER A 69 0.48 -26.98 16.40
C SER A 69 1.57 -28.07 16.44
N LYS A 70 1.11 -29.33 16.40
CA LYS A 70 1.94 -30.51 16.14
C LYS A 70 1.64 -31.04 14.73
N ASN A 71 2.54 -31.85 14.19
CA ASN A 71 2.26 -32.59 12.96
C ASN A 71 1.20 -33.67 13.26
N PRO A 72 0.05 -33.70 12.55
CA PRO A 72 -1.00 -34.68 12.80
C PRO A 72 -0.58 -36.13 12.44
N ASP A 73 -1.36 -37.11 12.87
CA ASP A 73 -1.14 -38.54 12.57
C ASP A 73 -1.57 -38.95 11.16
N VAL A 74 -1.19 -38.18 10.14
CA VAL A 74 -1.61 -38.39 8.75
C VAL A 74 -0.43 -38.69 7.85
N LEU A 75 0.66 -37.93 7.98
CA LEU A 75 1.83 -38.02 7.11
C LEU A 75 3.09 -37.49 7.81
N ASP A 76 4.24 -38.07 7.49
CA ASP A 76 5.54 -37.49 7.84
C ASP A 76 5.86 -36.32 6.89
N LEU A 77 6.21 -35.16 7.43
CA LEU A 77 6.60 -34.03 6.60
C LEU A 77 8.07 -34.15 6.24
N ASP A 78 8.37 -34.16 4.95
CA ASP A 78 9.75 -34.21 4.48
C ASP A 78 10.54 -32.96 4.91
N LYS A 79 11.86 -33.10 4.88
CA LYS A 79 12.79 -31.97 4.99
C LYS A 79 12.46 -30.88 3.96
N ASP A 80 12.60 -29.61 4.36
CA ASP A 80 12.44 -28.42 3.51
C ASP A 80 11.07 -28.34 2.81
N THR A 81 10.01 -28.76 3.52
CA THR A 81 8.61 -28.67 3.08
C THR A 81 7.78 -27.64 3.82
N VAL A 82 8.24 -27.16 4.98
CA VAL A 82 7.52 -26.25 5.86
C VAL A 82 8.09 -24.84 5.75
N LYS A 83 7.21 -23.87 5.48
CA LYS A 83 7.56 -22.45 5.38
C LYS A 83 6.68 -21.64 6.35
N PRO A 84 7.26 -21.01 7.38
CA PRO A 84 6.53 -20.10 8.25
C PRO A 84 6.45 -18.70 7.63
N SER A 85 5.32 -18.04 7.85
CA SER A 85 5.15 -16.59 7.64
C SER A 85 4.30 -16.02 8.77
N GLY A 86 4.32 -14.71 8.99
CA GLY A 86 3.50 -14.10 10.03
C GLY A 86 3.49 -12.59 10.00
N THR A 87 2.82 -12.01 10.99
CA THR A 87 2.72 -10.58 11.18
C THR A 87 3.24 -10.21 12.56
N LEU A 88 4.10 -9.21 12.61
CA LEU A 88 4.57 -8.59 13.85
C LEU A 88 4.03 -7.16 13.91
N LYS A 89 3.45 -6.75 15.03
CA LYS A 89 2.90 -5.41 15.22
C LYS A 89 3.93 -4.50 15.90
N ALA A 90 4.22 -3.36 15.29
CA ALA A 90 4.85 -2.23 15.96
C ALA A 90 3.78 -1.34 16.61
N GLY A 91 4.05 -0.87 17.82
CA GLY A 91 3.24 0.10 18.56
C GLY A 91 4.10 1.09 19.35
N GLY A 92 3.48 2.04 20.04
CA GLY A 92 4.18 3.11 20.77
C GLY A 92 4.37 4.36 19.91
N ALA A 93 5.60 4.81 19.74
CA ALA A 93 5.94 6.01 18.97
C ALA A 93 5.56 5.92 17.49
N GLN A 94 5.47 4.70 16.94
CA GLN A 94 4.92 4.43 15.61
C GLN A 94 4.12 3.14 15.60
N THR A 95 3.13 3.05 14.72
CA THR A 95 2.33 1.85 14.50
C THR A 95 2.56 1.29 13.11
N ALA A 96 2.83 -0.01 12.99
CA ALA A 96 2.98 -0.68 11.70
C ALA A 96 2.69 -2.18 11.82
N SER A 97 2.22 -2.80 10.73
CA SER A 97 2.19 -4.25 10.58
C SER A 97 3.39 -4.69 9.74
N ILE A 98 4.26 -5.48 10.33
CA ILE A 98 5.50 -5.95 9.72
C ILE A 98 5.26 -7.37 9.23
N ALA A 99 5.40 -7.58 7.92
CA ALA A 99 5.39 -8.92 7.35
C ALA A 99 6.66 -9.66 7.75
N MET A 100 6.50 -10.87 8.28
CA MET A 100 7.56 -11.77 8.68
C MET A 100 7.56 -12.98 7.77
N GLU A 101 8.73 -13.39 7.28
CA GLU A 101 8.86 -14.56 6.42
C GLU A 101 10.11 -15.36 6.78
N GLY A 102 9.95 -16.68 6.90
CA GLY A 102 11.04 -17.62 7.09
C GLY A 102 11.33 -18.42 5.82
N PRO A 103 12.56 -18.95 5.67
CA PRO A 103 12.88 -19.85 4.57
C PRO A 103 12.07 -21.15 4.69
N ARG A 104 11.81 -21.81 3.56
CA ARG A 104 11.25 -23.17 3.57
C ARG A 104 12.34 -24.16 3.98
N GLN A 105 12.55 -24.27 5.29
CA GLN A 105 13.64 -25.03 5.87
C GLN A 105 13.16 -25.65 7.18
N ASN A 106 13.13 -26.97 7.21
CA ASN A 106 12.78 -27.76 8.38
C ASN A 106 13.49 -29.11 8.27
N PRO A 107 13.86 -29.76 9.40
CA PRO A 107 14.21 -31.18 9.37
C PRO A 107 12.98 -32.01 8.96
N ALA A 108 13.16 -33.29 8.65
CA ALA A 108 12.00 -34.20 8.55
C ALA A 108 11.20 -34.17 9.87
N ILE A 109 9.87 -34.06 9.77
CA ILE A 109 8.96 -33.95 10.91
C ILE A 109 8.06 -35.19 10.91
N PRO A 110 8.34 -36.19 11.75
CA PRO A 110 7.50 -37.38 11.84
C PRO A 110 6.07 -37.03 12.25
N LYS A 111 5.11 -37.89 11.91
CA LYS A 111 3.73 -37.81 12.40
C LYS A 111 3.70 -37.80 13.93
N ASN A 112 2.73 -37.09 14.51
CA ASN A 112 2.59 -36.89 15.96
C ASN A 112 3.77 -36.20 16.66
N SER A 113 4.66 -35.54 15.92
CA SER A 113 5.80 -34.82 16.50
C SER A 113 5.59 -33.31 16.54
N ASP A 114 6.46 -32.61 17.27
CA ASP A 114 6.42 -31.15 17.35
C ASP A 114 6.73 -30.52 15.99
N MET A 115 5.94 -29.51 15.63
CA MET A 115 6.22 -28.74 14.43
C MET A 115 7.54 -27.97 14.59
N LYS A 116 8.42 -28.09 13.59
CA LYS A 116 9.70 -27.38 13.53
C LYS A 116 9.61 -26.29 12.46
N LEU A 117 9.67 -25.04 12.91
CA LEU A 117 9.58 -23.86 12.05
C LEU A 117 10.94 -23.15 12.01
N SER A 118 11.33 -22.68 10.83
CA SER A 118 12.49 -21.80 10.67
C SER A 118 12.22 -20.41 11.26
N ASP A 119 13.29 -19.68 11.53
CA ASP A 119 13.20 -18.29 11.96
C ASP A 119 12.65 -17.42 10.82
N MET A 120 11.82 -16.44 11.16
CA MET A 120 11.29 -15.47 10.22
C MET A 120 12.03 -14.14 10.36
N THR A 121 12.12 -13.41 9.26
CA THR A 121 12.68 -12.05 9.25
C THR A 121 11.69 -11.06 8.65
N GLY A 122 11.74 -9.82 9.12
CA GLY A 122 10.96 -8.71 8.62
C GLY A 122 11.73 -7.40 8.72
N LYS A 123 11.33 -6.41 7.94
CA LYS A 123 11.97 -5.09 7.89
C LYS A 123 11.01 -4.02 8.38
N LEU A 124 11.52 -3.09 9.18
CA LEU A 124 10.75 -1.96 9.69
C LEU A 124 11.52 -0.66 9.45
N LYS A 125 10.91 0.28 8.73
CA LYS A 125 11.41 1.65 8.65
C LYS A 125 10.92 2.44 9.86
N LEU A 126 11.82 3.15 10.52
CA LEU A 126 11.53 3.98 11.68
C LEU A 126 11.24 5.41 11.23
N THR A 127 10.07 5.94 11.57
CA THR A 127 9.59 7.25 11.09
C THR A 127 9.31 8.24 12.22
N ALA A 128 9.22 7.77 13.46
CA ALA A 128 8.98 8.62 14.63
C ALA A 128 9.97 8.29 15.75
N ALA A 129 10.42 9.34 16.45
CA ALA A 129 11.27 9.20 17.64
C ALA A 129 10.41 8.79 18.85
N GLY A 130 11.00 7.98 19.75
CA GLY A 130 10.37 7.40 20.92
C GLY A 130 10.47 5.87 20.94
N ASP A 131 9.80 5.25 21.90
CA ASP A 131 9.85 3.79 22.08
C ASP A 131 8.89 3.09 21.11
N VAL A 132 9.41 2.13 20.35
CA VAL A 132 8.64 1.29 19.42
C VAL A 132 8.62 -0.15 19.95
N THR A 133 7.45 -0.59 20.40
CA THR A 133 7.25 -1.95 20.94
C THR A 133 6.87 -2.93 19.84
N LEU A 134 7.40 -4.14 19.88
CA LEU A 134 7.15 -5.21 18.93
C LEU A 134 6.34 -6.34 19.56
N THR A 135 5.20 -6.68 18.98
CA THR A 135 4.25 -7.67 19.52
C THR A 135 3.93 -8.73 18.45
N PRO A 136 4.18 -10.03 18.73
CA PRO A 136 3.77 -11.12 17.85
C PRO A 136 2.26 -11.13 17.60
N ASP A 137 1.86 -11.46 16.37
CA ASP A 137 0.46 -11.62 15.98
C ASP A 137 0.25 -12.95 15.23
N ALA A 138 -0.76 -13.03 14.37
CA ALA A 138 -1.06 -14.18 13.55
C ALA A 138 0.14 -14.63 12.70
N TYR A 139 0.29 -15.95 12.56
CA TYR A 139 1.27 -16.59 11.70
C TYR A 139 0.63 -17.74 10.92
N ASN A 140 1.30 -18.18 9.87
CA ASN A 140 0.87 -19.23 8.98
C ASN A 140 1.99 -20.25 8.81
N ILE A 141 1.61 -21.53 8.75
CA ILE A 141 2.51 -22.63 8.45
C ILE A 141 2.08 -23.20 7.11
N ASN A 142 2.92 -23.03 6.10
CA ASN A 142 2.67 -23.59 4.78
C ASN A 142 3.47 -24.90 4.60
N VAL A 143 2.79 -25.99 4.29
CA VAL A 143 3.40 -27.27 3.90
C VAL A 143 3.17 -27.46 2.41
N ASN A 144 4.22 -27.63 1.60
CA ASN A 144 4.09 -27.66 0.13
C ASN A 144 3.93 -29.07 -0.50
N LYS A 145 4.02 -30.13 0.29
CA LYS A 145 3.92 -31.52 -0.19
C LYS A 145 2.98 -32.32 0.70
N PRO A 146 2.17 -33.24 0.13
CA PRO A 146 2.03 -33.52 -1.31
C PRO A 146 1.25 -32.43 -2.06
N ILE A 147 0.49 -31.60 -1.33
CA ILE A 147 -0.27 -30.46 -1.86
C ILE A 147 0.06 -29.26 -0.98
N SER A 148 0.17 -28.07 -1.57
CA SER A 148 0.37 -26.84 -0.79
C SER A 148 -0.85 -26.56 0.08
N THR A 149 -0.64 -26.57 1.39
CA THR A 149 -1.67 -26.35 2.39
C THR A 149 -1.20 -25.41 3.48
N ASP A 150 -2.12 -24.62 4.00
CA ASP A 150 -1.88 -23.59 5.00
C ASP A 150 -2.58 -23.95 6.30
N THR A 151 -1.83 -23.84 7.40
CA THR A 151 -2.38 -23.86 8.76
C THR A 151 -2.26 -22.47 9.35
N LYS A 152 -3.40 -21.80 9.52
CA LYS A 152 -3.47 -20.42 10.00
C LYS A 152 -3.54 -20.39 11.52
N CYS A 153 -2.57 -19.76 12.16
CA CYS A 153 -2.45 -19.67 13.60
C CYS A 153 -2.69 -18.24 14.09
N THR A 154 -3.63 -18.06 15.02
CA THR A 154 -4.04 -16.76 15.56
C THR A 154 -3.96 -16.74 17.08
N PRO A 155 -3.41 -15.68 17.70
CA PRO A 155 -3.45 -15.52 19.15
C PRO A 155 -4.88 -15.51 19.67
N LYS A 156 -5.12 -16.15 20.82
CA LYS A 156 -6.41 -16.21 21.52
C LYS A 156 -6.43 -15.39 22.81
N GLU A 157 -5.37 -14.63 23.05
CA GLU A 157 -5.23 -13.70 24.16
C GLU A 157 -4.39 -12.51 23.75
N ALA A 158 -4.37 -11.47 24.59
CA ALA A 158 -3.50 -10.33 24.37
C ALA A 158 -2.03 -10.77 24.53
N VAL A 159 -1.25 -10.59 23.46
CA VAL A 159 0.18 -10.93 23.46
C VAL A 159 0.98 -9.77 24.03
N GLY A 160 1.89 -10.06 24.96
CA GLY A 160 2.81 -9.06 25.51
C GLY A 160 3.82 -8.56 24.48
N SER A 161 4.31 -7.33 24.67
CA SER A 161 5.43 -6.81 23.88
C SER A 161 6.69 -7.65 24.13
N SER A 162 7.32 -8.11 23.06
CA SER A 162 8.46 -9.03 23.06
C SER A 162 9.83 -8.35 22.92
N ALA A 163 9.84 -7.16 22.32
CA ALA A 163 11.02 -6.32 22.18
C ALA A 163 10.62 -4.84 22.11
N THR A 164 11.52 -3.93 22.46
CA THR A 164 11.34 -2.48 22.31
C THR A 164 12.58 -1.87 21.68
N ILE A 165 12.37 -1.03 20.68
CA ILE A 165 13.40 -0.25 20.00
C ILE A 165 13.30 1.19 20.47
N LYS A 166 14.37 1.75 21.02
CA LYS A 166 14.45 3.18 21.33
C LYS A 166 14.84 3.96 20.09
N VAL A 167 13.92 4.77 19.55
CA VAL A 167 14.18 5.55 18.34
C VAL A 167 14.54 6.99 18.70
N THR A 168 15.75 7.40 18.34
CA THR A 168 16.21 8.77 18.53
C THR A 168 15.91 9.63 17.30
N ALA A 169 15.73 10.94 17.49
CA ALA A 169 15.51 11.86 16.37
C ALA A 169 16.70 11.81 15.38
N ALA A 170 16.40 11.98 14.08
CA ALA A 170 17.44 12.14 13.07
C ALA A 170 18.32 13.34 13.47
N GLY A 171 19.64 13.14 13.56
CA GLY A 171 20.55 14.11 14.13
C GLY A 171 20.52 15.46 13.42
N GLY A 172 19.83 16.44 13.99
CA GLY A 172 20.09 17.86 13.79
C GLY A 172 20.99 18.33 14.92
N GLY A 173 22.29 18.41 14.67
CA GLY A 173 23.23 18.98 15.63
C GLY A 173 22.88 20.45 15.88
N SER A 174 22.26 20.74 17.02
CA SER A 174 22.18 22.07 17.60
C SER A 174 23.01 22.07 18.88
N GLY A 175 24.05 22.90 18.92
CA GLY A 175 24.93 23.05 20.07
C GLY A 175 26.15 23.90 19.74
N GLY A 176 26.00 25.23 19.74
CA GLY A 176 27.09 26.18 19.52
C GLY A 176 26.67 27.66 19.54
N SER A 177 26.30 28.14 20.74
CA SER A 177 26.34 29.51 21.29
C SER A 177 26.32 30.76 20.38
N THR A 178 25.32 31.62 20.62
CA THR A 178 25.25 33.07 20.32
C THR A 178 26.47 33.82 20.88
N PRO A 179 26.97 34.89 20.21
CA PRO A 179 26.53 36.25 20.58
C PRO A 179 26.33 37.23 19.41
N THR A 180 25.38 38.16 19.59
CA THR A 180 25.25 39.45 18.88
C THR A 180 26.01 40.54 19.66
N PRO A 181 26.59 41.56 19.00
CA PRO A 181 26.03 42.93 19.04
C PRO A 181 26.17 43.70 17.69
N THR A 182 25.13 44.34 17.14
CA THR A 182 24.71 45.78 17.26
C THR A 182 25.26 46.71 16.13
N PRO A 183 24.50 47.72 15.62
CA PRO A 183 24.56 48.20 14.22
C PRO A 183 25.04 49.66 13.98
N THR A 184 25.02 50.10 12.70
CA THR A 184 24.86 51.50 12.15
C THR A 184 26.18 52.24 11.77
N PRO A 185 26.27 53.23 10.83
CA PRO A 185 25.36 53.74 9.75
C PRO A 185 25.98 53.85 8.32
N THR A 186 25.13 54.18 7.33
CA THR A 186 25.43 54.82 6.00
C THR A 186 25.83 56.31 6.16
N PRO A 187 26.50 57.00 5.20
CA PRO A 187 25.76 57.61 4.06
C PRO A 187 26.54 57.84 2.73
N SER A 188 25.75 57.90 1.63
CA SER A 188 25.74 58.85 0.50
C SER A 188 26.92 59.03 -0.49
N GLY A 189 26.58 59.04 -1.79
CA GLY A 189 27.39 59.60 -2.89
C GLY A 189 26.93 59.13 -4.29
N GLU A 190 26.19 60.01 -4.99
CA GLU A 190 25.55 59.89 -6.32
C GLU A 190 26.53 60.22 -7.50
N PRO A 191 26.13 60.49 -8.77
CA PRO A 191 25.88 59.61 -9.95
C PRO A 191 26.77 59.88 -11.21
N THR A 192 26.28 59.41 -12.39
CA THR A 192 26.56 59.73 -13.81
C THR A 192 27.73 58.97 -14.48
N ASP A 193 27.66 58.41 -15.69
CA ASP A 193 26.95 58.83 -16.90
C ASP A 193 26.71 57.69 -17.93
N SER A 194 25.86 58.02 -18.93
CA SER A 194 25.38 57.23 -20.08
C SER A 194 26.43 56.84 -21.12
N ALA A 195 26.18 55.76 -21.90
CA ALA A 195 26.01 55.80 -23.37
C ALA A 195 25.95 54.39 -24.03
N THR A 196 24.88 54.16 -24.80
CA THR A 196 24.76 53.19 -25.91
C THR A 196 25.22 53.90 -27.20
N PRO A 197 25.77 53.22 -28.23
CA PRO A 197 24.91 52.63 -29.29
C PRO A 197 25.41 51.30 -29.89
N SER A 198 24.45 50.57 -30.47
CA SER A 198 24.62 49.45 -31.44
C SER A 198 25.08 49.97 -32.81
N PRO A 199 25.59 49.13 -33.76
CA PRO A 199 24.68 48.42 -34.67
C PRO A 199 25.17 47.07 -35.28
N THR A 200 24.19 46.21 -35.59
CA THR A 200 23.98 45.25 -36.73
C THR A 200 25.08 44.37 -37.36
N GLY A 201 24.69 43.12 -37.65
CA GLY A 201 25.24 42.29 -38.74
C GLY A 201 24.49 40.95 -38.94
N SER A 202 23.76 40.80 -40.04
CA SER A 202 22.99 39.63 -40.51
C SER A 202 23.85 38.47 -41.04
N GLY A 203 23.29 37.25 -41.14
CA GLY A 203 23.64 36.30 -42.22
C GLY A 203 23.60 34.78 -41.93
N THR A 204 22.43 34.17 -42.15
CA THR A 204 22.14 32.91 -42.90
C THR A 204 23.05 31.66 -42.88
N GLY A 205 22.44 30.49 -42.60
CA GLY A 205 22.40 29.35 -43.57
C GLY A 205 22.84 27.93 -43.13
N GLY A 206 21.91 26.95 -43.19
CA GLY A 206 22.12 25.50 -43.43
C GLY A 206 22.28 24.62 -42.17
N ALA A 207 21.36 23.74 -41.71
CA ALA A 207 20.51 22.67 -42.29
C ALA A 207 21.21 21.30 -42.46
N THR A 208 20.87 20.36 -41.56
CA THR A 208 20.63 18.89 -41.70
C THR A 208 20.25 18.39 -40.27
N GLY A 209 19.16 17.70 -39.95
CA GLY A 209 18.23 16.82 -40.67
C GLY A 209 18.29 15.41 -40.02
N GLY A 210 17.43 15.11 -39.05
CA GLY A 210 16.44 14.00 -39.08
C GLY A 210 16.60 13.10 -37.82
N ASP A 211 15.58 12.56 -37.14
CA ASP A 211 14.16 12.40 -37.47
C ASP A 211 13.26 12.47 -36.22
N ASP A 212 12.17 13.22 -36.37
CA ASP A 212 10.96 13.24 -35.57
C ASP A 212 9.93 12.27 -36.19
N SER A 213 9.11 11.62 -35.36
CA SER A 213 7.71 11.22 -35.66
C SER A 213 7.05 10.64 -34.40
N GLY A 214 5.97 11.20 -33.84
CA GLY A 214 5.23 12.37 -34.27
C GLY A 214 4.44 13.00 -33.12
N GLY A 215 4.30 14.31 -33.19
CA GLY A 215 3.24 15.06 -32.53
C GLY A 215 2.09 15.33 -33.51
N SER A 216 0.91 15.58 -32.98
CA SER A 216 -0.07 16.40 -33.67
C SER A 216 -0.74 17.36 -32.69
N THR A 217 -0.85 18.59 -33.16
CA THR A 217 -1.48 19.80 -32.61
C THR A 217 -2.99 19.81 -32.84
N GLY A 218 -3.76 20.30 -31.85
CA GLY A 218 -4.96 21.13 -32.04
C GLY A 218 -6.13 20.63 -32.92
N GLY A 219 -7.21 20.20 -32.25
CA GLY A 219 -8.60 20.51 -32.67
C GLY A 219 -9.17 19.84 -33.93
N GLY A 220 -9.85 18.71 -33.75
CA GLY A 220 -10.92 18.23 -34.64
C GLY A 220 -10.71 16.86 -35.28
N GLY A 221 -11.59 15.91 -34.97
CA GLY A 221 -11.86 14.72 -35.79
C GLY A 221 -11.21 13.40 -35.38
N GLN A 222 -10.01 13.39 -34.79
CA GLN A 222 -9.40 12.12 -34.38
C GLN A 222 -10.13 11.53 -33.17
N THR A 223 -10.79 10.40 -33.39
CA THR A 223 -11.46 9.62 -32.34
C THR A 223 -10.59 8.49 -31.84
N ASP A 224 -9.74 7.89 -32.66
CA ASP A 224 -8.95 6.71 -32.29
C ASP A 224 -7.49 7.07 -32.05
N PHE A 225 -6.96 6.59 -30.92
CA PHE A 225 -5.62 6.86 -30.44
C PHE A 225 -4.94 5.54 -30.11
N THR A 226 -3.90 5.21 -30.85
CA THR A 226 -3.10 4.01 -30.64
C THR A 226 -1.88 4.34 -29.80
N GLY A 227 -1.74 3.69 -28.66
CA GLY A 227 -0.56 3.86 -27.80
C GLY A 227 0.67 3.13 -28.33
N LYS A 228 1.81 3.38 -27.70
CA LYS A 228 3.04 2.61 -27.89
C LYS A 228 3.00 1.36 -27.02
N GLN A 229 3.45 0.24 -27.58
CA GLN A 229 3.69 -0.96 -26.78
C GLN A 229 4.92 -0.74 -25.91
N VAL A 230 4.76 -0.93 -24.61
CA VAL A 230 5.83 -0.78 -23.61
C VAL A 230 6.07 -2.11 -22.92
N SER A 231 7.33 -2.39 -22.58
CA SER A 231 7.72 -3.62 -21.88
C SER A 231 7.67 -3.39 -20.38
N VAL A 232 6.77 -4.09 -19.68
CA VAL A 232 6.50 -3.86 -18.26
C VAL A 232 6.98 -5.05 -17.44
N ALA A 233 7.98 -4.83 -16.60
CA ALA A 233 8.42 -5.82 -15.63
C ALA A 233 7.48 -5.82 -14.43
N TYR A 234 6.67 -6.86 -14.30
CA TYR A 234 5.75 -7.08 -13.19
C TYR A 234 6.37 -7.95 -12.10
N ALA A 235 6.27 -7.48 -10.87
CA ALA A 235 6.41 -8.27 -9.66
C ALA A 235 5.03 -8.77 -9.23
N CYS A 236 4.75 -10.04 -9.49
CA CYS A 236 3.50 -10.70 -9.18
C CYS A 236 3.55 -11.41 -7.83
N LYS A 237 2.69 -10.95 -6.92
CA LYS A 237 2.38 -11.63 -5.67
C LYS A 237 1.26 -12.62 -5.94
N THR A 238 1.59 -13.91 -5.88
CA THR A 238 0.62 -15.00 -6.02
C THR A 238 0.53 -15.78 -4.70
N PRO A 239 -0.60 -16.45 -4.41
CA PRO A 239 -0.71 -17.32 -3.24
C PRO A 239 0.30 -18.48 -3.23
N ILE A 240 0.77 -18.91 -4.40
CA ILE A 240 1.73 -20.03 -4.55
C ILE A 240 3.19 -19.56 -4.61
N GLY A 241 3.43 -18.27 -4.38
CA GLY A 241 4.76 -17.67 -4.32
C GLY A 241 4.94 -16.51 -5.31
N ASP A 242 5.95 -15.68 -5.02
CA ASP A 242 6.28 -14.54 -5.86
C ASP A 242 6.80 -14.98 -7.22
N LYS A 243 6.35 -14.28 -8.25
CA LYS A 243 6.73 -14.49 -9.64
C LYS A 243 7.05 -13.15 -10.26
N ASN A 244 8.04 -13.11 -11.13
CA ASN A 244 8.33 -11.93 -11.91
C ASN A 244 8.14 -12.29 -13.37
N ALA A 245 7.51 -11.39 -14.12
CA ALA A 245 7.33 -11.58 -15.53
C ALA A 245 7.33 -10.24 -16.25
N THR A 246 7.78 -10.25 -17.51
CA THR A 246 7.79 -9.06 -18.34
C THR A 246 6.71 -9.18 -19.40
N SER A 247 5.74 -8.27 -19.39
CA SER A 247 4.65 -8.24 -20.36
C SER A 247 4.81 -7.04 -21.31
N PRO A 248 4.71 -7.23 -22.63
CA PRO A 248 4.42 -6.12 -23.53
C PRO A 248 2.96 -5.67 -23.32
N VAL A 249 2.75 -4.38 -23.06
CA VAL A 249 1.43 -3.78 -22.82
C VAL A 249 1.24 -2.56 -23.71
N GLN A 250 0.07 -2.42 -24.32
CA GLN A 250 -0.30 -1.27 -25.14
C GLN A 250 -1.66 -0.73 -24.70
N ILE A 251 -1.76 0.58 -24.48
CA ILE A 251 -3.01 1.26 -24.13
C ILE A 251 -3.51 2.04 -25.34
N ASN A 252 -4.70 1.68 -25.83
CA ASN A 252 -5.39 2.41 -26.89
C ASN A 252 -6.61 3.12 -26.32
N ALA A 253 -7.05 4.17 -27.00
CA ALA A 253 -8.23 4.93 -26.61
C ALA A 253 -9.09 5.30 -27.81
N THR A 254 -10.41 5.17 -27.69
CA THR A 254 -11.38 5.70 -28.64
C THR A 254 -12.22 6.77 -27.94
N LYS A 255 -12.14 8.00 -28.41
CA LYS A 255 -12.89 9.15 -27.91
C LYS A 255 -14.36 9.02 -28.30
N SER A 256 -15.23 9.15 -27.30
CA SER A 256 -16.67 9.24 -27.44
C SER A 256 -17.18 10.40 -26.58
N GLY A 257 -17.58 11.49 -27.24
CA GLY A 257 -17.89 12.75 -26.57
C GLY A 257 -16.68 13.30 -25.79
N GLY A 258 -16.87 13.54 -24.49
CA GLY A 258 -15.82 14.00 -23.58
C GLY A 258 -14.97 12.89 -22.95
N SER A 259 -15.32 11.62 -23.17
CA SER A 259 -14.65 10.46 -22.55
C SER A 259 -13.88 9.62 -23.58
N TYR A 260 -13.03 8.73 -23.09
CA TYR A 260 -12.21 7.83 -23.89
C TYR A 260 -12.46 6.39 -23.45
N ALA A 261 -12.96 5.55 -24.35
CA ALA A 261 -13.01 4.11 -24.15
C ALA A 261 -11.59 3.57 -24.25
N LEU A 262 -11.04 3.07 -23.16
CA LEU A 262 -9.72 2.47 -23.11
C LEU A 262 -9.78 1.00 -23.51
N THR A 263 -8.77 0.55 -24.25
CA THR A 263 -8.48 -0.86 -24.47
C THR A 263 -7.01 -1.11 -24.16
N VAL A 264 -6.74 -1.88 -23.12
CA VAL A 264 -5.40 -2.33 -22.76
C VAL A 264 -5.18 -3.71 -23.34
N LYS A 265 -4.15 -3.83 -24.19
CA LYS A 265 -3.75 -5.06 -24.84
C LYS A 265 -2.50 -5.60 -24.18
N PHE A 266 -2.54 -6.87 -23.83
CA PHE A 266 -1.37 -7.64 -23.45
C PHE A 266 -0.89 -8.43 -24.67
N GLY A 267 0.43 -8.53 -24.84
CA GLY A 267 0.99 -9.50 -25.77
C GLY A 267 1.05 -10.88 -25.13
N THR A 268 2.18 -11.57 -25.29
CA THR A 268 2.35 -12.96 -24.84
C THR A 268 2.03 -13.16 -23.35
N SER A 269 1.35 -14.27 -23.06
CA SER A 269 1.03 -14.69 -21.69
C SER A 269 2.28 -14.74 -20.83
N VAL A 270 2.15 -14.25 -19.60
CA VAL A 270 3.26 -14.08 -18.66
C VAL A 270 3.33 -15.13 -17.57
N MET A 271 2.35 -16.02 -17.52
CA MET A 271 2.15 -16.95 -16.42
C MET A 271 1.48 -18.22 -16.91
N ASP A 272 2.12 -19.36 -16.67
CA ASP A 272 1.50 -20.67 -16.86
C ASP A 272 0.61 -21.02 -15.67
N SER A 273 -0.49 -21.72 -15.94
CA SER A 273 -1.44 -22.13 -14.93
C SER A 273 -0.85 -23.21 -14.03
N PRO A 274 -0.91 -23.07 -12.69
CA PRO A 274 -0.41 -24.09 -11.77
C PRO A 274 -1.36 -25.28 -11.59
N ALA A 275 -2.59 -25.19 -12.13
CA ALA A 275 -3.64 -26.18 -11.98
C ALA A 275 -4.62 -26.14 -13.17
N ASP A 276 -5.51 -27.11 -13.25
CA ASP A 276 -6.63 -27.06 -14.18
C ASP A 276 -7.62 -25.98 -13.72
N ILE A 277 -7.87 -24.99 -14.58
CA ILE A 277 -8.81 -23.90 -14.35
C ILE A 277 -10.00 -24.09 -15.30
N PRO A 278 -11.25 -24.18 -14.82
CA PRO A 278 -12.43 -24.24 -15.67
C PRO A 278 -12.59 -22.97 -16.51
N ALA A 279 -13.47 -23.00 -17.52
CA ALA A 279 -13.95 -21.79 -18.16
C ALA A 279 -14.55 -20.83 -17.12
N ASP A 280 -14.62 -19.55 -17.46
CA ASP A 280 -15.26 -18.50 -16.67
C ASP A 280 -14.69 -18.29 -15.25
N SER A 281 -13.44 -18.69 -15.03
CA SER A 281 -12.84 -18.77 -13.70
C SER A 281 -11.65 -17.83 -13.47
N VAL A 282 -11.08 -17.27 -14.54
CA VAL A 282 -9.99 -16.28 -14.51
C VAL A 282 -10.54 -14.91 -14.89
N LYS A 283 -10.48 -13.93 -13.99
CA LYS A 283 -10.96 -12.57 -14.19
C LYS A 283 -9.82 -11.56 -14.02
N PRO A 284 -9.32 -10.96 -15.11
CA PRO A 284 -8.26 -9.96 -15.05
C PRO A 284 -8.80 -8.53 -15.01
N SER A 285 -8.11 -7.67 -14.27
CA SER A 285 -8.35 -6.23 -14.24
C SER A 285 -7.05 -5.46 -14.02
N MET A 286 -7.02 -4.17 -14.38
CA MET A 286 -5.86 -3.32 -14.19
C MET A 286 -6.28 -1.92 -13.76
N GLU A 287 -5.43 -1.30 -12.94
CA GLU A 287 -5.48 0.14 -12.65
C GLU A 287 -4.51 0.88 -13.57
N VAL A 288 -5.01 1.48 -14.65
CA VAL A 288 -4.18 2.31 -15.56
C VAL A 288 -3.81 3.60 -14.84
N VAL A 289 -2.52 3.95 -14.78
CA VAL A 289 -2.04 5.14 -14.07
C VAL A 289 -2.12 6.38 -14.95
N LEU A 290 -2.70 7.44 -14.42
CA LEU A 290 -2.79 8.76 -15.05
C LEU A 290 -1.64 9.66 -14.57
N GLY A 291 -1.06 10.41 -15.50
CA GLY A 291 -0.03 11.42 -15.23
C GLY A 291 -0.11 12.61 -16.19
N GLY A 292 0.92 13.47 -16.16
CA GLY A 292 0.93 14.71 -16.92
C GLY A 292 -0.01 15.75 -16.30
N ALA A 293 -1.00 16.19 -17.08
CA ALA A 293 -2.02 17.13 -16.63
C ALA A 293 -3.02 16.52 -15.63
N ASP A 294 -3.28 15.21 -15.71
CA ASP A 294 -4.23 14.48 -14.87
C ASP A 294 -3.50 13.55 -13.88
N LYS A 295 -4.20 13.03 -12.86
CA LYS A 295 -3.67 12.15 -11.80
C LYS A 295 -4.73 11.17 -11.29
N GLY A 296 -4.29 9.96 -10.97
CA GLY A 296 -5.13 8.92 -10.39
C GLY A 296 -5.01 7.61 -11.15
N THR A 297 -6.05 6.78 -11.07
CA THR A 297 -6.13 5.53 -11.83
C THR A 297 -7.45 5.39 -12.56
N VAL A 298 -7.44 4.62 -13.66
CA VAL A 298 -8.62 4.20 -14.40
C VAL A 298 -8.69 2.68 -14.34
N HIS A 299 -9.78 2.15 -13.78
CA HIS A 299 -10.03 0.72 -13.76
C HIS A 299 -10.40 0.22 -15.16
N VAL A 300 -9.72 -0.84 -15.59
CA VAL A 300 -10.04 -1.60 -16.80
C VAL A 300 -10.21 -3.07 -16.44
N GLU A 301 -11.15 -3.76 -17.08
CA GLU A 301 -11.48 -5.16 -16.80
C GLU A 301 -11.63 -5.95 -18.10
N GLY A 302 -11.15 -7.20 -18.11
CA GLY A 302 -11.30 -8.13 -19.22
C GLY A 302 -12.41 -9.16 -18.96
N PRO A 303 -12.93 -9.82 -20.02
CA PRO A 303 -13.81 -10.96 -19.86
C PRO A 303 -13.09 -12.11 -19.15
N THR A 304 -13.87 -13.06 -18.65
CA THR A 304 -13.31 -14.31 -18.13
C THR A 304 -12.75 -15.19 -19.24
N ASN A 305 -11.90 -16.16 -18.88
CA ASN A 305 -11.38 -17.14 -19.83
C ASN A 305 -12.53 -17.93 -20.49
N SER A 306 -12.58 -17.94 -21.82
CA SER A 306 -13.69 -18.53 -22.59
C SER A 306 -13.71 -20.07 -22.58
N GLY A 307 -12.60 -20.70 -22.24
CA GLY A 307 -12.45 -22.15 -22.18
C GLY A 307 -11.59 -22.59 -21.00
N PRO A 308 -11.61 -23.88 -20.66
CA PRO A 308 -10.76 -24.42 -19.60
C PRO A 308 -9.27 -24.26 -19.98
N ILE A 309 -8.44 -23.97 -18.97
CA ILE A 309 -6.99 -23.85 -19.07
C ILE A 309 -6.39 -25.03 -18.30
N LYS A 310 -5.53 -25.84 -18.94
CA LYS A 310 -4.90 -26.97 -18.23
C LYS A 310 -3.73 -26.50 -17.38
N SER A 311 -3.38 -27.31 -16.38
CA SER A 311 -2.14 -27.13 -15.65
C SER A 311 -0.95 -27.11 -16.62
N GLY A 312 -0.12 -26.08 -16.55
CA GLY A 312 1.01 -25.84 -17.44
C GLY A 312 0.68 -25.02 -18.68
N ASP A 313 -0.61 -24.81 -19.00
CA ASP A 313 -1.00 -23.96 -20.13
C ASP A 313 -0.86 -22.47 -19.78
N PRO A 314 -0.53 -21.61 -20.75
CA PRO A 314 -0.44 -20.17 -20.54
C PRO A 314 -1.81 -19.57 -20.17
N ILE A 315 -1.82 -18.70 -19.16
CA ILE A 315 -2.99 -17.89 -18.81
C ILE A 315 -2.96 -16.62 -19.66
N GLU A 316 -3.72 -16.59 -20.75
CA GLU A 316 -3.83 -15.39 -21.59
C GLU A 316 -4.64 -14.29 -20.88
N VAL A 317 -4.16 -13.06 -21.00
CA VAL A 317 -4.89 -11.88 -20.53
C VAL A 317 -5.61 -11.28 -21.73
N PRO A 318 -6.95 -11.40 -21.83
CA PRO A 318 -7.71 -10.76 -22.89
C PRO A 318 -7.61 -9.23 -22.81
N ASP A 319 -8.06 -8.55 -23.87
CA ASP A 319 -8.19 -7.10 -23.89
C ASP A 319 -8.99 -6.60 -22.68
N LEU A 320 -8.37 -5.73 -21.87
CA LEU A 320 -9.03 -5.09 -20.74
C LEU A 320 -9.66 -3.77 -21.20
N LYS A 321 -10.90 -3.51 -20.80
CA LYS A 321 -11.65 -2.34 -21.21
C LYS A 321 -12.08 -1.50 -20.01
N GLY A 322 -12.07 -0.19 -20.19
CA GLY A 322 -12.58 0.75 -19.20
C GLY A 322 -12.85 2.11 -19.82
N THR A 323 -13.33 3.07 -19.03
CA THR A 323 -13.63 4.41 -19.52
C THR A 323 -12.81 5.44 -18.77
N TYR A 324 -12.01 6.20 -19.50
CA TYR A 324 -11.29 7.35 -18.98
C TYR A 324 -12.07 8.63 -19.26
N LYS A 325 -12.41 9.34 -18.18
CA LYS A 325 -13.00 10.67 -18.24
C LYS A 325 -11.97 11.67 -17.68
N PRO A 326 -11.36 12.52 -18.52
CA PRO A 326 -10.35 13.47 -18.04
C PRO A 326 -10.97 14.47 -17.06
N GLY A 327 -10.29 14.76 -15.96
CA GLY A 327 -10.67 15.85 -15.04
C GLY A 327 -9.63 16.97 -14.97
N ALA A 328 -8.63 16.93 -15.85
CA ALA A 328 -7.77 18.08 -16.13
C ALA A 328 -7.70 18.38 -17.63
N THR A 329 -7.51 19.66 -17.96
CA THR A 329 -7.20 20.09 -19.32
C THR A 329 -5.70 20.12 -19.54
N GLY A 330 -5.22 19.53 -20.64
CA GLY A 330 -3.80 19.49 -21.00
C GLY A 330 -3.35 18.12 -21.52
N LYS A 331 -2.04 17.88 -21.50
CA LYS A 331 -1.41 16.61 -21.91
C LYS A 331 -1.51 15.58 -20.78
N SER A 332 -2.43 14.64 -20.89
CA SER A 332 -2.58 13.52 -19.95
C SER A 332 -1.85 12.28 -20.46
N THR A 333 -1.09 11.61 -19.60
CA THR A 333 -0.36 10.38 -19.92
C THR A 333 -1.01 9.17 -19.27
N LEU A 334 -1.05 8.05 -19.97
CA LEU A 334 -1.57 6.77 -19.51
C LEU A 334 -0.46 5.73 -19.54
N SER A 335 -0.20 5.12 -18.38
CA SER A 335 0.81 4.08 -18.20
C SER A 335 0.18 2.82 -17.62
N PRO A 336 0.66 1.62 -17.98
CA PRO A 336 0.25 0.39 -17.32
C PRO A 336 0.49 0.46 -15.81
N GLY A 337 -0.50 0.09 -15.00
CA GLY A 337 -0.36 0.06 -13.55
C GLY A 337 -0.53 -1.35 -12.99
N VAL A 338 -1.13 -1.46 -11.81
CA VAL A 338 -1.25 -2.76 -11.12
C VAL A 338 -2.23 -3.65 -11.89
N LEU A 339 -1.76 -4.83 -12.32
CA LEU A 339 -2.58 -5.90 -12.90
C LEU A 339 -3.04 -6.82 -11.77
N THR A 340 -4.33 -7.11 -11.72
CA THR A 340 -4.94 -8.06 -10.79
C THR A 340 -5.57 -9.20 -11.58
N VAL A 341 -5.25 -10.44 -11.22
CA VAL A 341 -5.82 -11.64 -11.82
C VAL A 341 -6.48 -12.45 -10.72
N MET A 342 -7.79 -12.57 -10.76
CA MET A 342 -8.55 -13.42 -9.84
C MET A 342 -8.79 -14.77 -10.50
N ALA A 343 -8.42 -15.86 -9.84
CA ALA A 343 -8.65 -17.21 -10.35
C ALA A 343 -9.00 -18.16 -9.21
N LEU A 344 -10.08 -18.94 -9.36
CA LEU A 344 -10.50 -19.95 -8.38
C LEU A 344 -10.61 -19.41 -6.93
N GLY A 345 -11.08 -18.17 -6.76
CA GLY A 345 -11.20 -17.51 -5.45
C GLY A 345 -9.87 -16.99 -4.88
N THR A 346 -8.76 -17.11 -5.61
CA THR A 346 -7.48 -16.50 -5.27
C THR A 346 -7.26 -15.21 -6.05
N THR A 347 -6.39 -14.34 -5.52
CA THR A 347 -6.03 -13.08 -6.16
C THR A 347 -4.52 -13.03 -6.35
N THR A 348 -4.10 -12.79 -7.57
CA THR A 348 -2.72 -12.50 -7.95
C THR A 348 -2.60 -11.02 -8.28
N THR A 349 -1.65 -10.33 -7.66
CA THR A 349 -1.43 -8.90 -7.89
C THR A 349 -0.03 -8.68 -8.46
N CYS A 350 0.02 -8.18 -9.68
CA CYS A 350 1.23 -7.88 -10.44
C CYS A 350 1.47 -6.37 -10.42
N THR A 351 2.48 -5.95 -9.66
CA THR A 351 2.88 -4.53 -9.54
C THR A 351 4.02 -4.23 -10.51
N PRO A 352 3.90 -3.23 -11.38
CA PRO A 352 4.99 -2.87 -12.28
C PRO A 352 6.16 -2.29 -11.48
N ALA A 353 7.37 -2.81 -11.68
CA ALA A 353 8.59 -2.28 -11.05
C ALA A 353 8.95 -0.90 -11.62
N THR A 354 8.76 -0.74 -12.93
CA THR A 354 8.82 0.51 -13.68
C THR A 354 7.74 0.47 -14.75
N SER A 355 7.14 1.62 -15.06
CA SER A 355 6.12 1.70 -16.10
C SER A 355 6.37 2.92 -16.98
N GLU A 356 6.51 2.68 -18.28
CA GLU A 356 6.65 3.72 -19.29
C GLU A 356 5.28 4.24 -19.74
N VAL A 357 5.26 5.46 -20.27
CA VAL A 357 4.04 6.02 -20.85
C VAL A 357 3.70 5.30 -22.14
N SER A 358 2.54 4.65 -22.17
CA SER A 358 2.03 3.98 -23.37
C SER A 358 1.28 4.97 -24.27
N LEU A 359 0.47 5.86 -23.71
CA LEU A 359 -0.36 6.77 -24.49
C LEU A 359 -0.36 8.17 -23.88
N THR A 360 -0.30 9.20 -24.74
CA THR A 360 -0.46 10.60 -24.36
C THR A 360 -1.66 11.18 -25.11
N LEU A 361 -2.58 11.82 -24.40
CA LEU A 361 -3.79 12.42 -24.94
C LEU A 361 -3.83 13.92 -24.64
N ASP A 362 -4.26 14.71 -25.62
CA ASP A 362 -4.72 16.08 -25.37
C ASP A 362 -6.14 16.03 -24.84
N THR A 363 -6.26 16.34 -23.55
CA THR A 363 -7.49 16.21 -22.78
C THR A 363 -8.09 17.56 -22.45
N SER A 364 -9.42 17.59 -22.34
CA SER A 364 -10.17 18.72 -21.80
C SER A 364 -10.91 18.21 -20.58
N GLU A 365 -10.81 18.95 -19.48
CA GLU A 365 -11.48 18.63 -18.23
C GLU A 365 -12.98 18.41 -18.46
N GLN A 366 -13.48 17.32 -17.89
CA GLN A 366 -14.89 16.98 -17.87
C GLN A 366 -15.37 16.99 -16.42
N ALA A 367 -16.62 17.42 -16.20
CA ALA A 367 -17.22 17.41 -14.87
C ALA A 367 -17.22 15.98 -14.28
N GLY A 368 -16.64 15.83 -13.08
CA GLY A 368 -16.49 14.52 -12.42
C GLY A 368 -15.48 13.59 -13.11
N GLY A 369 -14.57 14.15 -13.91
CA GLY A 369 -13.42 13.43 -14.45
C GLY A 369 -12.33 13.20 -13.41
N ALA A 370 -11.30 12.46 -13.80
CA ALA A 370 -10.18 12.15 -12.93
C ALA A 370 -9.39 13.41 -12.56
N SER A 371 -9.14 13.63 -11.27
CA SER A 371 -8.02 14.43 -10.74
C SER A 371 -8.06 14.35 -9.20
N GLY A 372 -7.43 13.31 -8.66
CA GLY A 372 -6.84 13.32 -7.31
C GLY A 372 -7.71 13.11 -6.07
N GLY A 373 -8.54 12.05 -5.98
CA GLY A 373 -9.14 11.64 -4.71
C GLY A 373 -10.02 10.37 -4.73
N GLY A 374 -9.42 9.23 -4.32
CA GLY A 374 -10.03 8.06 -3.63
C GLY A 374 -11.34 7.45 -4.13
N SER A 375 -11.27 6.37 -4.92
CA SER A 375 -12.37 5.44 -5.11
C SER A 375 -12.46 4.46 -3.93
N SER A 376 -13.52 4.55 -3.14
CA SER A 376 -14.05 3.42 -2.38
C SER A 376 -15.49 3.16 -2.80
N SER A 377 -15.67 2.45 -3.93
CA SER A 377 -16.95 1.83 -4.25
C SER A 377 -16.99 0.45 -3.58
N SER A 378 -17.44 0.42 -2.33
CA SER A 378 -17.95 -0.79 -1.71
C SER A 378 -19.24 -1.22 -2.42
N GLY A 379 -19.21 -2.42 -3.00
CA GLY A 379 -20.41 -3.10 -3.50
C GLY A 379 -21.19 -3.80 -2.38
N SER A 380 -22.51 -3.66 -2.44
CA SER A 380 -23.58 -4.49 -1.87
C SER A 380 -24.88 -3.72 -2.14
N GLY A 381 -25.94 -4.24 -2.72
CA GLY A 381 -26.36 -5.56 -3.14
C GLY A 381 -27.86 -5.39 -3.49
N SER A 382 -28.29 -6.08 -4.54
CA SER A 382 -29.63 -6.16 -5.14
C SER A 382 -30.84 -5.81 -4.24
N THR A 383 -31.72 -4.93 -4.72
CA THR A 383 -33.13 -5.24 -5.10
C THR A 383 -33.75 -4.04 -5.82
N GLY A 384 -34.15 -4.21 -7.08
CA GLY A 384 -34.90 -3.20 -7.82
C GLY A 384 -35.80 -3.86 -8.85
N SER A 385 -37.04 -4.17 -8.47
CA SER A 385 -38.13 -4.38 -9.42
C SER A 385 -38.89 -3.05 -9.59
N ALA A 386 -38.87 -2.58 -10.84
CA ALA A 386 -39.89 -1.81 -11.55
C ALA A 386 -40.43 -0.50 -10.91
N SER A 387 -40.12 0.63 -11.54
CA SER A 387 -41.02 1.34 -12.49
C SER A 387 -40.76 2.86 -12.52
N GLY A 388 -40.58 3.37 -13.74
CA GLY A 388 -41.13 4.64 -14.26
C GLY A 388 -40.87 5.99 -13.58
N GLY A 389 -40.41 6.95 -14.37
CA GLY A 389 -41.03 8.29 -14.40
C GLY A 389 -40.19 9.47 -13.94
N LEU A 390 -39.76 10.26 -14.93
CA LEU A 390 -39.76 11.74 -15.03
C LEU A 390 -39.48 12.62 -13.79
N ALA A 391 -38.66 13.65 -14.04
CA ALA A 391 -38.37 14.76 -13.13
C ALA A 391 -39.64 15.52 -12.69
N GLU A 392 -39.66 15.98 -11.44
CA GLU A 392 -40.42 17.17 -11.03
C GLU A 392 -39.74 17.82 -9.81
N THR A 393 -39.37 19.08 -9.98
CA THR A 393 -38.93 20.02 -8.95
C THR A 393 -40.14 20.66 -8.29
N GLY A 394 -40.22 20.74 -6.97
CA GLY A 394 -41.21 21.62 -6.33
C GLY A 394 -41.54 21.29 -4.89
N SER A 395 -41.34 22.29 -4.04
CA SER A 395 -41.79 22.40 -2.66
C SER A 395 -43.32 22.36 -2.54
N ASP A 396 -43.87 21.70 -1.50
CA ASP A 396 -44.81 22.33 -0.56
C ASP A 396 -45.16 21.43 0.65
N SER A 397 -44.81 21.93 1.83
CA SER A 397 -45.63 22.14 3.04
C SER A 397 -46.61 21.07 3.59
N HIS A 398 -46.46 20.84 4.91
CA HIS A 398 -47.33 20.17 5.91
C HIS A 398 -47.22 18.61 5.96
N GLY A 399 -46.91 17.92 7.07
CA GLY A 399 -46.83 18.24 8.49
C GLY A 399 -47.55 17.13 9.28
N ALA A 400 -46.83 16.21 9.92
CA ALA A 400 -47.30 15.40 11.07
C ALA A 400 -46.20 14.52 11.70
N LEU A 401 -45.68 14.98 12.84
CA LEU A 401 -45.44 14.24 14.09
C LEU A 401 -44.95 12.77 14.01
N LYS A 402 -43.70 12.53 14.43
CA LYS A 402 -43.33 11.69 15.60
C LYS A 402 -41.80 11.71 15.81
N ALA A 403 -41.35 12.47 16.80
CA ALA A 403 -40.02 12.33 17.40
C ALA A 403 -40.20 12.33 18.92
N LEU A 404 -40.00 11.18 19.56
CA LEU A 404 -40.04 10.96 21.00
C LEU A 404 -38.99 9.90 21.35
N GLY A 405 -38.09 10.28 22.27
CA GLY A 405 -37.14 9.41 22.96
C GLY A 405 -35.69 9.54 22.46
N LEU A 406 -34.67 9.74 23.28
CA LEU A 406 -34.55 9.81 24.74
C LEU A 406 -33.12 10.30 25.04
N VAL A 407 -32.96 11.41 25.78
CA VAL A 407 -31.68 11.82 26.39
C VAL A 407 -31.95 11.97 27.89
N ALA A 408 -31.23 11.20 28.71
CA ALA A 408 -31.35 11.20 30.16
C ALA A 408 -29.97 11.30 30.83
N GLY A 409 -29.93 12.08 31.91
CA GLY A 409 -28.86 12.18 32.92
C GLY A 409 -27.87 13.32 32.67
N THR A 410 -27.63 14.27 33.56
CA THR A 410 -27.86 14.39 35.02
C THR A 410 -27.71 15.86 35.43
N VAL A 411 -28.65 16.40 36.23
CA VAL A 411 -28.52 17.70 36.92
C VAL A 411 -29.09 17.53 38.33
N ILE A 412 -28.26 17.59 39.38
CA ILE A 412 -28.63 18.15 40.70
C ILE A 412 -27.35 18.68 41.40
N LEU A 413 -27.52 19.83 42.06
CA LEU A 413 -26.75 20.46 43.15
C LEU A 413 -25.74 21.55 42.77
N LEU A 414 -26.21 22.80 42.77
CA LEU A 414 -25.92 23.76 43.86
C LEU A 414 -26.58 25.12 43.55
N GLY A 415 -27.48 25.54 44.43
CA GLY A 415 -28.02 26.89 44.47
C GLY A 415 -27.96 27.39 45.92
N GLY A 416 -27.55 28.65 46.09
CA GLY A 416 -27.65 29.35 47.37
C GLY A 416 -26.72 30.55 47.49
N ALA A 417 -27.20 31.74 47.08
CA ALA A 417 -27.04 32.99 47.83
C ALA A 417 -27.78 34.13 47.11
N VAL A 418 -28.73 34.72 47.83
CA VAL A 418 -29.67 35.75 47.39
C VAL A 418 -29.08 37.15 47.55
N PHE A 419 -29.51 38.02 46.65
CA PHE A 419 -29.25 39.45 46.51
C PHE A 419 -29.60 40.32 47.74
N THR A 420 -28.97 41.51 47.75
CA THR A 420 -29.41 42.83 48.26
C THR A 420 -28.76 43.41 49.53
N PHE A 421 -28.09 44.55 49.32
CA PHE A 421 -27.86 45.66 50.26
C PHE A 421 -27.94 46.94 49.43
N MET A 422 -28.78 47.94 49.72
CA MET A 422 -28.62 49.08 50.66
C MET A 422 -29.90 49.99 50.52
N PRO A 423 -30.18 51.08 51.29
CA PRO A 423 -29.38 51.80 52.31
C PRO A 423 -30.13 52.30 53.59
N ARG A 424 -29.31 52.85 54.53
CA ARG A 424 -29.55 53.95 55.52
C ARG A 424 -30.86 54.03 56.32
N GLY A 425 -30.72 54.11 57.65
CA GLY A 425 -31.68 54.78 58.55
C GLY A 425 -31.39 54.54 60.03
N ARG A 426 -31.41 55.60 60.83
CA ARG A 426 -30.87 55.72 62.20
C ARG A 426 -32.01 55.81 63.22
N THR A 427 -31.65 55.74 64.51
CA THR A 427 -32.43 56.10 65.73
C THR A 427 -33.27 54.97 66.33
N ARG A 428 -33.32 54.76 67.65
CA ARG A 428 -32.82 55.55 68.79
C ARG A 428 -32.54 54.62 69.98
#